data_AF-A0A374I8G5-F1
#
_entry.id   AF-A0A374I8G5-F1
#
_cell.length_a   1.000
_cell.length_b   1.000
_cell.length_c   1.000
_cell.angle_alpha   90.00
_cell.angle_beta   90.00
_cell.angle_gamma   90.00
#
_symmetry.space_group_name_H-M   'P 1'
#
loop_
_entity.id
_entity.type
_entity.pdbx_description
1 polymer ?
#
loop_
_entity_poly.entity_id
_entity_poly.type
_entity_poly.pdbx_seq_one_letter_code
_entity_poly.pdbx_strand_id
1 'polypeptide(L)'
;MKKMRKALLALLLSITVAGTSAAPVMAAGTNTSVPTIPTEESDSSKADKLFTAVKGDYIQLFKDALFDVKYNKYWNDDAAAVVGGSAAAEAVKTLKASVGSTTYGDKADPNTFYCGFINDVKEVSFQDGGKVEFTTSDSKKVSHTYKFLKKDALSGVMEGYVFQSTDKNEDEFKYVFLCPDTPATTYHIEFRYGSDLTELLKLNTGKYANWVGSGILKSALTEKNEQMIQNCIALFCTENLAEMKNADTAAQQSVLAGVWDADMSAYASNPQYKNAKMYCELKADGTGVTYFDPNGTGTYTESPFTFYAYDNDGKEDASSGVYISTDREDLTKASKYAITKKGEATILTFETPDGSSISYIKRDTKVAVVSENTTLYVKGKTNILANVVSGSGITTYTSSNPKVAKVDANGKVTAVKKGSVIITATNNGVSGQVKITVKNPTLNKKTVTLKKGKTAKLSVKGSIGKVTYKSSNTKIAAVSSKGVIKAKKAGKVTITVKSNGITNKCKVTVKNK
;
A
#
# COMPACT_ATOMS: atom_id res chain seq x y z
N MET A 1 20.08 -10.09 2.45
CA MET A 1 20.25 -8.74 1.84
C MET A 1 19.83 -7.55 2.73
N LYS A 2 18.60 -7.48 3.28
CA LYS A 2 18.18 -6.46 4.30
C LYS A 2 19.13 -6.39 5.49
N LYS A 3 19.76 -7.53 5.82
CA LYS A 3 20.83 -7.69 6.82
C LYS A 3 22.15 -7.07 6.38
N MET A 4 22.58 -7.30 5.13
CA MET A 4 23.76 -6.63 4.55
C MET A 4 23.57 -5.11 4.45
N ARG A 5 22.37 -4.63 4.11
CA ARG A 5 22.07 -3.18 4.13
C ARG A 5 22.13 -2.59 5.55
N LYS A 6 21.54 -3.27 6.54
CA LYS A 6 21.66 -2.89 7.96
C LYS A 6 23.11 -2.91 8.44
N ALA A 7 23.90 -3.89 8.00
CA ALA A 7 25.32 -3.99 8.26
C ALA A 7 26.12 -2.85 7.62
N LEU A 8 25.88 -2.56 6.34
CA LEU A 8 26.50 -1.45 5.62
C LEU A 8 26.13 -0.10 6.25
N LEU A 9 24.87 0.09 6.64
CA LEU A 9 24.41 1.28 7.35
C LEU A 9 25.06 1.40 8.74
N ALA A 10 25.18 0.29 9.48
CA ALA A 10 25.87 0.27 10.77
C ALA A 10 27.37 0.60 10.64
N LEU A 11 28.00 0.19 9.53
CA LEU A 11 29.38 0.51 9.20
C LEU A 11 29.56 1.99 8.82
N LEU A 12 28.63 2.57 8.05
CA LEU A 12 28.61 4.01 7.75
C LEU A 12 28.37 4.86 9.01
N LEU A 13 27.51 4.38 9.92
CA LEU A 13 27.25 5.04 11.21
C LEU A 13 28.45 4.96 12.17
N SER A 14 29.24 3.89 12.13
CA SER A 14 30.46 3.80 12.96
C SER A 14 31.61 4.65 12.43
N ILE A 15 31.59 5.03 11.15
CA ILE A 15 32.55 5.98 10.53
C ILE A 15 32.16 7.44 10.82
N THR A 16 30.90 7.73 11.18
CA THR A 16 30.38 9.11 11.36
C THR A 16 30.29 9.60 12.81
N VAL A 17 30.76 8.85 13.82
CA VAL A 17 30.73 9.31 15.22
C VAL A 17 32.12 9.68 15.73
N ALA A 18 32.54 10.91 15.38
CA ALA A 18 33.24 11.79 16.31
C ALA A 18 32.38 13.03 16.50
N GLY A 19 31.38 12.97 17.39
CA GLY A 19 30.61 14.16 17.76
C GLY A 19 29.17 13.91 18.22
N THR A 20 29.00 13.94 19.55
CA THR A 20 27.78 14.26 20.31
C THR A 20 26.65 13.23 20.41
N SER A 21 26.23 13.07 21.67
CA SER A 21 25.31 12.11 22.27
C SER A 21 23.83 12.40 21.99
N ALA A 22 23.03 11.34 21.84
CA ALA A 22 21.65 11.31 22.35
C ALA A 22 21.21 9.85 22.61
N ALA A 23 20.77 9.56 23.83
CA ALA A 23 20.20 8.27 24.23
C ALA A 23 18.70 8.19 23.87
N PRO A 24 18.16 7.00 23.52
CA PRO A 24 16.71 6.83 23.44
C PRO A 24 16.12 6.34 24.77
N VAL A 25 15.02 6.97 25.15
CA VAL A 25 14.17 6.66 26.31
C VAL A 25 13.30 5.44 25.99
N MET A 26 13.38 4.40 26.83
CA MET A 26 12.46 3.26 26.84
C MET A 26 11.14 3.67 27.51
N ALA A 27 10.02 3.51 26.81
CA ALA A 27 8.69 3.64 27.40
C ALA A 27 8.09 2.24 27.61
N ALA A 28 7.89 1.87 28.87
CA ALA A 28 7.19 0.66 29.28
C ALA A 28 5.68 0.91 29.31
N GLY A 29 4.90 -0.01 28.72
CA GLY A 29 3.45 -0.08 28.85
C GLY A 29 3.05 -1.49 29.27
N THR A 30 2.56 -1.62 30.50
CA THR A 30 1.98 -2.84 31.07
C THR A 30 0.53 -2.98 30.61
N ASN A 31 0.14 -4.13 30.07
CA ASN A 31 -1.23 -4.63 30.17
C ASN A 31 -1.25 -6.16 30.11
N THR A 32 -1.79 -6.74 31.19
CA THR A 32 -1.94 -8.16 31.44
C THR A 32 -3.24 -8.69 30.86
N SER A 33 -3.12 -9.68 29.97
CA SER A 33 -4.11 -10.74 29.79
C SER A 33 -3.36 -11.87 29.11
N VAL A 34 -3.14 -12.98 29.80
CA VAL A 34 -2.39 -14.15 29.30
C VAL A 34 -3.26 -14.93 28.33
N PRO A 35 -2.95 -14.99 27.02
CA PRO A 35 -3.42 -16.04 26.14
C PRO A 35 -2.46 -17.22 26.30
N THR A 36 -2.97 -18.45 26.30
CA THR A 36 -2.16 -19.66 26.21
C THR A 36 -1.21 -19.57 25.01
N ILE A 37 0.09 -19.45 25.31
CA ILE A 37 1.18 -19.31 24.35
C ILE A 37 1.35 -20.65 23.61
N PRO A 38 1.24 -20.69 22.27
CA PRO A 38 1.73 -21.82 21.49
C PRO A 38 3.22 -22.02 21.83
N THR A 39 3.62 -23.21 22.25
CA THR A 39 5.03 -23.53 22.54
C THR A 39 5.92 -23.06 21.40
N GLU A 40 6.80 -22.09 21.68
CA GLU A 40 7.74 -21.58 20.68
C GLU A 40 8.70 -22.68 20.24
N GLU A 41 8.90 -22.79 18.93
CA GLU A 41 9.84 -23.75 18.35
C GLU A 41 11.28 -23.44 18.79
N SER A 42 12.02 -24.47 19.19
CA SER A 42 13.43 -24.33 19.64
C SER A 42 14.35 -23.86 18.52
N ASP A 43 15.42 -23.15 18.87
CA ASP A 43 16.43 -22.70 17.90
C ASP A 43 17.11 -23.86 17.15
N SER A 44 17.28 -25.01 17.81
CA SER A 44 17.81 -26.22 17.18
C SER A 44 16.88 -26.72 16.06
N SER A 45 15.56 -26.75 16.32
CA SER A 45 14.55 -27.17 15.33
C SER A 45 14.51 -26.21 14.14
N LYS A 46 14.61 -24.89 14.39
CA LYS A 46 14.70 -23.88 13.33
C LYS A 46 15.98 -24.03 12.51
N ALA A 47 17.12 -24.30 13.15
CA ALA A 47 18.40 -24.53 12.50
C ALA A 47 18.37 -25.78 11.60
N ASP A 48 17.77 -26.88 12.07
CA ASP A 48 17.64 -28.11 11.29
C ASP A 48 16.73 -27.92 10.06
N LYS A 49 15.61 -27.18 10.24
CA LYS A 49 14.74 -26.78 9.13
C LYS A 49 15.46 -25.90 8.12
N LEU A 50 16.25 -24.93 8.58
CA LEU A 50 17.08 -24.09 7.72
C LEU A 50 18.09 -24.93 6.94
N PHE A 51 18.85 -25.81 7.60
CA PHE A 51 19.84 -26.67 6.96
C PHE A 51 19.20 -27.53 5.85
N THR A 52 18.01 -28.05 6.11
CA THR A 52 17.23 -28.79 5.11
C THR A 52 16.77 -27.89 3.95
N ALA A 53 16.31 -26.68 4.25
CA ALA A 53 15.82 -25.72 3.26
C ALA A 53 16.92 -25.16 2.35
N VAL A 54 18.19 -25.16 2.80
CA VAL A 54 19.34 -24.73 1.99
C VAL A 54 20.01 -25.88 1.23
N LYS A 55 19.46 -27.10 1.22
CA LYS A 55 20.02 -28.21 0.45
C LYS A 55 20.25 -27.84 -1.03
N GLY A 56 21.42 -28.19 -1.56
CA GLY A 56 21.76 -28.01 -2.97
C GLY A 56 23.21 -27.60 -3.19
N ASP A 57 23.57 -27.47 -4.46
CA ASP A 57 24.91 -27.07 -4.91
C ASP A 57 24.91 -25.58 -5.24
N TYR A 58 25.80 -24.82 -4.61
CA TYR A 58 25.85 -23.36 -4.72
C TYR A 58 27.14 -22.90 -5.37
N ILE A 59 27.00 -21.94 -6.27
CA ILE A 59 28.08 -21.12 -6.81
C ILE A 59 28.03 -19.71 -6.21
N GLN A 60 29.06 -18.90 -6.44
CA GLN A 60 29.09 -17.53 -5.94
C GLN A 60 27.95 -16.71 -6.54
N LEU A 61 27.14 -16.08 -5.68
CA LEU A 61 25.95 -15.33 -6.07
C LEU A 61 26.27 -14.21 -7.07
N PHE A 62 27.20 -13.31 -6.74
CA PHE A 62 27.43 -12.13 -7.57
C PHE A 62 28.36 -12.42 -8.74
N LYS A 63 29.61 -12.79 -8.46
CA LYS A 63 30.65 -12.94 -9.48
C LYS A 63 30.31 -13.97 -10.56
N ASP A 64 29.78 -15.13 -10.16
CA ASP A 64 29.58 -16.27 -11.07
C ASP A 64 28.14 -16.36 -11.61
N ALA A 65 27.23 -15.49 -11.14
CA ALA A 65 25.84 -15.44 -11.63
C ALA A 65 25.35 -14.01 -11.86
N LEU A 66 24.99 -13.25 -10.82
CA LEU A 66 24.24 -12.00 -10.96
C LEU A 66 25.01 -10.87 -11.70
N PHE A 67 26.33 -10.92 -11.75
CA PHE A 67 27.15 -9.93 -12.46
C PHE A 67 27.39 -10.29 -13.92
N ASP A 68 26.93 -11.45 -14.39
CA ASP A 68 26.97 -11.79 -15.81
C ASP A 68 26.24 -10.71 -16.64
N VAL A 69 26.89 -10.30 -17.74
CA VAL A 69 26.39 -9.24 -18.62
C VAL A 69 25.02 -9.56 -19.20
N LYS A 70 24.65 -10.83 -19.33
CA LYS A 70 23.31 -11.22 -19.81
C LYS A 70 22.19 -10.76 -18.88
N TYR A 71 22.47 -10.58 -17.59
CA TYR A 71 21.50 -10.12 -16.59
C TYR A 71 21.52 -8.61 -16.36
N ASN A 72 22.34 -7.85 -17.09
CA ASN A 72 22.37 -6.39 -16.98
C ASN A 72 21.01 -5.76 -17.28
N LYS A 73 20.19 -6.38 -18.13
CA LYS A 73 18.84 -5.89 -18.40
C LYS A 73 17.96 -5.94 -17.14
N TYR A 74 17.95 -7.06 -16.41
CA TYR A 74 17.20 -7.17 -15.15
C TYR A 74 17.67 -6.16 -14.11
N TRP A 75 18.99 -5.99 -13.94
CA TRP A 75 19.53 -4.98 -13.02
C TRP A 75 19.02 -3.58 -13.33
N ASN A 76 19.07 -3.17 -14.60
CA ASN A 76 18.65 -1.83 -15.00
C ASN A 76 17.14 -1.65 -14.88
N ASP A 77 16.35 -2.61 -15.37
CA ASP A 77 14.88 -2.53 -15.31
C ASP A 77 14.37 -2.55 -13.87
N ASP A 78 14.90 -3.44 -13.03
CA ASP A 78 14.45 -3.59 -11.66
C ASP A 78 14.87 -2.38 -10.80
N ALA A 79 16.07 -1.84 -11.03
CA ALA A 79 16.48 -0.59 -10.41
C ALA A 79 15.59 0.58 -10.89
N ALA A 80 15.31 0.66 -12.19
CA ALA A 80 14.45 1.69 -12.76
C ALA A 80 13.02 1.62 -12.20
N ALA A 81 12.49 0.42 -11.91
CA ALA A 81 11.20 0.27 -11.25
C ALA A 81 11.18 0.89 -9.85
N VAL A 82 12.32 0.92 -9.16
CA VAL A 82 12.40 1.39 -7.78
C VAL A 82 12.81 2.87 -7.70
N VAL A 83 13.74 3.32 -8.54
CA VAL A 83 14.32 4.68 -8.49
C VAL A 83 14.09 5.51 -9.76
N GLY A 84 13.28 5.03 -10.70
CA GLY A 84 13.08 5.69 -11.99
C GLY A 84 14.21 5.41 -12.98
N GLY A 85 13.88 5.44 -14.27
CA GLY A 85 14.83 5.15 -15.34
C GLY A 85 16.04 6.09 -15.37
N SER A 86 15.85 7.35 -14.95
CA SER A 86 16.89 8.37 -14.94
C SER A 86 18.02 8.09 -13.91
N ALA A 87 17.72 7.41 -12.81
CA ALA A 87 18.68 7.12 -11.74
C ALA A 87 19.18 5.66 -11.75
N ALA A 88 18.56 4.79 -12.54
CA ALA A 88 18.79 3.34 -12.52
C ALA A 88 20.26 2.95 -12.74
N ALA A 89 20.93 3.53 -13.73
CA ALA A 89 22.30 3.14 -14.08
C ALA A 89 23.32 3.42 -12.95
N GLU A 90 23.25 4.59 -12.31
CA GLU A 90 24.14 4.93 -11.20
C GLU A 90 23.79 4.13 -9.94
N ALA A 91 22.50 3.87 -9.71
CA ALA A 91 22.05 2.98 -8.64
C ALA A 91 22.63 1.57 -8.81
N VAL A 92 22.50 0.96 -9.99
CA VAL A 92 23.05 -0.37 -10.30
C VAL A 92 24.57 -0.40 -10.08
N LYS A 93 25.29 0.62 -10.57
CA LYS A 93 26.74 0.73 -10.37
C LYS A 93 27.13 0.76 -8.89
N THR A 94 26.42 1.57 -8.09
CA THR A 94 26.64 1.68 -6.64
C THR A 94 26.35 0.36 -5.93
N LEU A 95 25.22 -0.28 -6.27
CA LEU A 95 24.84 -1.58 -5.74
C LEU A 95 25.90 -2.65 -6.04
N LYS A 96 26.31 -2.80 -7.30
CA LYS A 96 27.33 -3.79 -7.69
C LYS A 96 28.68 -3.52 -7.00
N ALA A 97 29.09 -2.26 -6.86
CA ALA A 97 30.32 -1.90 -6.15
C ALA A 97 30.27 -2.27 -4.65
N SER A 98 29.11 -2.11 -3.99
CA SER A 98 28.96 -2.37 -2.55
C SER A 98 29.17 -3.84 -2.15
N VAL A 99 28.92 -4.79 -3.04
CA VAL A 99 29.04 -6.25 -2.81
C VAL A 99 30.09 -6.92 -3.70
N GLY A 100 30.73 -6.14 -4.57
CA GLY A 100 31.68 -6.59 -5.57
C GLY A 100 33.14 -6.46 -5.15
N SER A 101 33.43 -6.25 -3.86
CA SER A 101 34.81 -6.21 -3.37
C SER A 101 35.53 -7.50 -3.73
N THR A 102 36.86 -7.42 -3.88
CA THR A 102 37.73 -8.59 -4.07
C THR A 102 38.65 -8.83 -2.87
N THR A 103 38.54 -8.00 -1.84
CA THR A 103 39.37 -8.04 -0.64
C THR A 103 38.51 -8.13 0.62
N TYR A 104 39.07 -8.78 1.64
CA TYR A 104 38.46 -8.95 2.97
C TYR A 104 39.56 -9.07 4.02
N GLY A 105 39.18 -9.21 5.29
CA GLY A 105 40.11 -9.31 6.41
C GLY A 105 40.94 -8.03 6.53
N ASP A 106 42.26 -8.18 6.70
CA ASP A 106 43.19 -7.05 6.86
C ASP A 106 43.24 -6.12 5.62
N LYS A 107 42.74 -6.57 4.47
CA LYS A 107 42.69 -5.81 3.21
C LYS A 107 41.30 -5.30 2.87
N ALA A 108 40.33 -5.45 3.77
CA ALA A 108 38.95 -5.03 3.54
C ALA A 108 38.84 -3.52 3.31
N ASP A 109 38.09 -3.10 2.29
CA ASP A 109 37.58 -1.75 2.18
C ASP A 109 36.42 -1.59 3.19
N PRO A 110 36.45 -0.58 4.08
CA PRO A 110 35.41 -0.38 5.09
C PRO A 110 34.05 0.01 4.51
N ASN A 111 33.88 0.25 3.22
CA ASN A 111 32.59 0.64 2.63
C ASN A 111 32.01 -0.42 1.69
N THR A 112 32.68 -1.56 1.53
CA THR A 112 32.23 -2.63 0.63
C THR A 112 32.37 -3.99 1.29
N PHE A 113 31.59 -4.95 0.82
CA PHE A 113 31.66 -6.35 1.24
C PHE A 113 32.24 -7.21 0.14
N TYR A 114 33.04 -8.19 0.53
CA TYR A 114 33.35 -9.32 -0.32
C TYR A 114 32.27 -10.38 -0.13
N CYS A 115 31.42 -10.54 -1.15
CA CYS A 115 30.31 -11.49 -1.13
C CYS A 115 30.56 -12.78 -1.92
N GLY A 116 31.84 -13.14 -2.11
CA GLY A 116 32.26 -14.37 -2.78
C GLY A 116 32.64 -15.50 -1.82
N PHE A 117 33.17 -16.58 -2.38
CA PHE A 117 33.71 -17.70 -1.60
C PHE A 117 35.22 -17.52 -1.44
N ILE A 118 35.74 -17.79 -0.24
CA ILE A 118 37.17 -17.64 0.09
C ILE A 118 37.93 -18.97 -0.06
N ASN A 119 39.25 -18.93 0.16
CA ASN A 119 40.10 -20.12 0.23
C ASN A 119 40.00 -21.05 -1.00
N ASP A 120 39.89 -20.43 -2.19
CA ASP A 120 39.79 -21.12 -3.50
C ASP A 120 38.55 -22.02 -3.68
N VAL A 121 37.54 -21.91 -2.80
CA VAL A 121 36.27 -22.63 -2.96
C VAL A 121 35.49 -22.05 -4.13
N LYS A 122 35.08 -22.90 -5.09
CA LYS A 122 34.21 -22.53 -6.22
C LYS A 122 32.76 -22.97 -6.03
N GLU A 123 32.53 -24.04 -5.27
CA GLU A 123 31.19 -24.62 -5.08
C GLU A 123 31.04 -25.11 -3.64
N VAL A 124 29.88 -24.88 -3.05
CA VAL A 124 29.50 -25.40 -1.73
C VAL A 124 28.22 -26.20 -1.87
N SER A 125 28.24 -27.45 -1.41
CA SER A 125 27.12 -28.38 -1.50
C SER A 125 26.58 -28.70 -0.11
N PHE A 126 25.34 -28.31 0.16
CA PHE A 126 24.61 -28.67 1.38
C PHE A 126 23.81 -29.95 1.11
N GLN A 127 24.07 -30.99 1.90
CA GLN A 127 23.56 -32.35 1.68
C GLN A 127 22.72 -32.83 2.87
N ASP A 128 22.02 -33.95 2.69
CA ASP A 128 21.26 -34.56 3.78
C ASP A 128 22.18 -34.99 4.94
N GLY A 129 21.62 -35.08 6.14
CA GLY A 129 22.35 -35.54 7.32
C GLY A 129 23.38 -34.54 7.86
N GLY A 130 23.25 -33.25 7.55
CA GLY A 130 24.13 -32.20 8.07
C GLY A 130 25.48 -32.09 7.35
N LYS A 131 25.65 -32.78 6.22
CA LYS A 131 26.92 -32.79 5.49
C LYS A 131 27.06 -31.55 4.60
N VAL A 132 28.22 -30.91 4.64
CA VAL A 132 28.61 -29.83 3.72
C VAL A 132 29.88 -30.24 2.98
N GLU A 133 29.92 -30.05 1.67
CA GLU A 133 31.09 -30.29 0.81
C GLU A 133 31.54 -29.00 0.15
N PHE A 134 32.81 -28.67 0.29
CA PHE A 134 33.48 -27.53 -0.32
C PHE A 134 34.35 -28.04 -1.46
N THR A 135 34.06 -27.58 -2.68
CA THR A 135 34.85 -27.92 -3.86
C THR A 135 35.71 -26.73 -4.27
N THR A 136 37.02 -26.93 -4.38
CA THR A 136 37.98 -25.91 -4.78
C THR A 136 38.07 -25.74 -6.30
N SER A 137 38.73 -24.69 -6.78
CA SER A 137 38.89 -24.41 -8.22
C SER A 137 39.50 -25.59 -8.98
N ASP A 138 40.49 -26.26 -8.39
CA ASP A 138 41.15 -27.48 -8.92
C ASP A 138 40.31 -28.78 -8.75
N SER A 139 39.07 -28.66 -8.28
CA SER A 139 38.10 -29.75 -8.07
C SER A 139 38.45 -30.72 -6.95
N LYS A 140 39.36 -30.35 -6.03
CA LYS A 140 39.46 -31.06 -4.75
C LYS A 140 38.21 -30.81 -3.92
N LYS A 141 37.84 -31.80 -3.11
CA LYS A 141 36.64 -31.78 -2.28
C LYS A 141 37.04 -31.98 -0.83
N VAL A 142 36.59 -31.09 0.04
CA VAL A 142 36.68 -31.22 1.50
C VAL A 142 35.26 -31.26 2.02
N SER A 143 34.93 -32.23 2.89
CA SER A 143 33.57 -32.36 3.39
C SER A 143 33.55 -32.76 4.85
N HIS A 144 32.60 -32.18 5.57
CA HIS A 144 32.36 -32.47 6.97
C HIS A 144 30.88 -32.60 7.30
N THR A 145 30.58 -33.34 8.36
CA THR A 145 29.23 -33.39 8.96
C THR A 145 29.10 -32.37 10.08
N TYR A 146 28.03 -31.59 10.06
CA TYR A 146 27.81 -30.48 10.98
C TYR A 146 26.57 -30.69 11.85
N LYS A 147 26.64 -30.18 13.08
CA LYS A 147 25.50 -30.09 13.99
C LYS A 147 25.32 -28.67 14.50
N PHE A 148 24.08 -28.30 14.76
CA PHE A 148 23.75 -27.03 15.39
C PHE A 148 24.51 -26.85 16.71
N LEU A 149 25.18 -25.72 16.85
CA LEU A 149 25.92 -25.33 18.05
C LEU A 149 25.14 -24.28 18.85
N LYS A 150 24.79 -23.15 18.21
CA LYS A 150 24.06 -22.05 18.84
C LYS A 150 23.46 -21.09 17.80
N LYS A 151 22.41 -20.37 18.19
CA LYS A 151 21.98 -19.16 17.49
C LYS A 151 22.93 -18.03 17.89
N ASP A 152 23.35 -17.22 16.92
CA ASP A 152 24.24 -16.08 17.16
C ASP A 152 24.05 -14.99 16.09
N ALA A 153 24.83 -13.92 16.15
CA ALA A 153 24.81 -12.86 15.15
C ALA A 153 26.21 -12.35 14.82
N LEU A 154 26.45 -12.05 13.53
CA LEU A 154 27.69 -11.39 13.11
C LEU A 154 27.71 -9.98 13.69
N SER A 155 28.63 -9.71 14.61
CA SER A 155 28.76 -8.45 15.35
C SER A 155 27.41 -7.90 15.90
N GLY A 156 26.48 -8.79 16.28
CA GLY A 156 25.16 -8.39 16.79
C GLY A 156 24.16 -7.83 15.75
N VAL A 157 24.52 -7.79 14.46
CA VAL A 157 23.70 -7.14 13.42
C VAL A 157 23.06 -8.11 12.42
N MET A 158 23.72 -9.23 12.13
CA MET A 158 23.20 -10.24 11.20
C MET A 158 22.97 -11.56 11.93
N GLU A 159 21.73 -11.83 12.33
CA GLU A 159 21.37 -13.08 13.00
C GLU A 159 21.47 -14.31 12.09
N GLY A 160 21.90 -15.43 12.66
CA GLY A 160 21.99 -16.72 12.02
C GLY A 160 22.23 -17.86 13.01
N TYR A 161 22.59 -19.01 12.47
CA TYR A 161 22.83 -20.24 13.21
C TYR A 161 24.25 -20.73 12.97
N VAL A 162 24.96 -21.01 14.05
CA VAL A 162 26.30 -21.59 14.03
C VAL A 162 26.18 -23.10 14.07
N PHE A 163 26.90 -23.75 13.18
CA PHE A 163 27.08 -25.18 13.12
C PHE A 163 28.56 -25.51 13.29
N GLN A 164 28.84 -26.58 14.02
CA GLN A 164 30.19 -27.09 14.21
C GLN A 164 30.31 -28.48 13.61
N SER A 165 31.44 -28.74 12.96
CA SER A 165 31.76 -30.06 12.45
C SER A 165 31.89 -31.08 13.57
N THR A 166 31.33 -32.27 13.35
CA THR A 166 31.45 -33.43 14.23
C THR A 166 32.69 -34.26 13.98
N ASP A 167 33.44 -33.96 12.92
CA ASP A 167 34.57 -34.77 12.45
C ASP A 167 35.87 -34.47 13.21
N LYS A 168 35.83 -33.51 14.15
CA LYS A 168 36.98 -33.04 14.93
C LYS A 168 38.12 -32.52 14.05
N ASN A 169 37.78 -31.97 12.88
CA ASN A 169 38.74 -31.25 12.04
C ASN A 169 39.13 -29.91 12.67
N GLU A 170 40.38 -29.52 12.42
CA GLU A 170 40.95 -28.24 12.84
C GLU A 170 41.29 -27.35 11.62
N ASP A 171 40.77 -27.73 10.45
CA ASP A 171 40.93 -26.95 9.23
C ASP A 171 39.95 -25.77 9.18
N GLU A 172 40.02 -25.03 8.07
CA GLU A 172 39.25 -23.83 7.81
C GLU A 172 37.73 -24.06 7.68
N PHE A 173 37.28 -25.32 7.67
CA PHE A 173 35.89 -25.74 7.57
C PHE A 173 35.42 -26.35 8.91
N LYS A 174 35.92 -25.87 10.04
CA LYS A 174 35.49 -26.34 11.37
C LYS A 174 34.10 -25.84 11.74
N TYR A 175 33.79 -24.60 11.41
CA TYR A 175 32.52 -23.93 11.70
C TYR A 175 31.86 -23.42 10.43
N VAL A 176 30.52 -23.47 10.41
CA VAL A 176 29.67 -22.83 9.40
C VAL A 176 28.65 -21.94 10.11
N PHE A 177 28.53 -20.70 9.69
CA PHE A 177 27.46 -19.79 10.10
C PHE A 177 26.50 -19.61 8.93
N LEU A 178 25.20 -19.84 9.14
CA LEU A 178 24.16 -19.64 8.12
C LEU A 178 23.18 -18.55 8.56
N CYS A 179 22.98 -17.54 7.71
CA CYS A 179 21.81 -16.70 7.81
C CYS A 179 20.56 -17.51 7.42
N PRO A 180 19.38 -17.22 8.00
CA PRO A 180 18.08 -17.79 7.62
C PRO A 180 17.55 -17.31 6.25
N ASP A 181 18.43 -17.28 5.26
CA ASP A 181 18.13 -17.00 3.86
C ASP A 181 18.04 -18.35 3.12
N THR A 182 17.08 -18.50 2.22
CA THR A 182 16.86 -19.78 1.51
C THR A 182 16.56 -19.55 0.03
N PRO A 183 16.82 -20.52 -0.85
CA PRO A 183 16.41 -20.45 -2.25
C PRO A 183 14.90 -20.24 -2.44
N ALA A 184 14.08 -20.71 -1.50
CA ALA A 184 12.63 -20.60 -1.59
C ALA A 184 12.09 -19.21 -1.21
N THR A 185 12.76 -18.51 -0.28
CA THR A 185 12.28 -17.25 0.30
C THR A 185 13.04 -16.02 -0.18
N THR A 186 14.36 -16.14 -0.35
CA THR A 186 15.23 -15.02 -0.72
C THR A 186 16.08 -15.31 -1.96
N TYR A 187 15.91 -16.47 -2.60
CA TYR A 187 16.57 -16.88 -3.85
C TYR A 187 18.08 -17.09 -3.76
N HIS A 188 18.67 -16.92 -2.57
CA HIS A 188 20.09 -17.09 -2.29
C HIS A 188 20.28 -17.57 -0.84
N ILE A 189 21.53 -17.85 -0.49
CA ILE A 189 21.96 -18.08 0.89
C ILE A 189 23.06 -17.08 1.25
N GLU A 190 23.13 -16.70 2.52
CA GLU A 190 24.24 -15.94 3.11
C GLU A 190 24.88 -16.80 4.21
N PHE A 191 26.20 -16.94 4.17
CA PHE A 191 26.91 -17.83 5.08
C PHE A 191 28.36 -17.42 5.28
N ARG A 192 29.00 -18.02 6.29
CA ARG A 192 30.45 -17.97 6.52
C ARG A 192 30.94 -19.34 6.95
N TYR A 193 32.23 -19.60 6.75
CA TYR A 193 32.92 -20.76 7.30
C TYR A 193 34.31 -20.37 7.76
N GLY A 194 34.83 -21.07 8.76
CA GLY A 194 36.13 -20.74 9.34
C GLY A 194 36.59 -21.73 10.40
N SER A 195 37.87 -21.61 10.75
CA SER A 195 38.55 -22.39 11.78
C SER A 195 38.33 -21.84 13.20
N ASP A 196 38.14 -20.53 13.35
CA ASP A 196 37.96 -19.84 14.64
C ASP A 196 36.56 -19.21 14.73
N LEU A 197 35.76 -19.65 15.69
CA LEU A 197 34.38 -19.16 15.87
C LEU A 197 34.31 -17.68 16.30
N THR A 198 35.27 -17.20 17.09
CA THR A 198 35.28 -15.82 17.56
C THR A 198 35.55 -14.87 16.39
N GLU A 199 36.54 -15.20 15.55
CA GLU A 199 36.82 -14.46 14.33
C GLU A 199 35.66 -14.58 13.32
N LEU A 200 35.08 -15.77 13.17
CA LEU A 200 33.97 -16.02 12.25
C LEU A 200 32.70 -15.23 12.58
N LEU A 201 32.54 -14.75 13.81
CA LEU A 201 31.40 -13.92 14.22
C LEU A 201 31.69 -12.41 14.15
N LYS A 202 32.91 -11.99 13.81
CA LYS A 202 33.24 -10.58 13.58
C LYS A 202 32.90 -10.19 12.15
N LEU A 203 31.95 -9.27 11.98
CA LEU A 203 31.51 -8.85 10.67
C LEU A 203 32.54 -7.97 9.95
N ASN A 204 33.04 -6.94 10.63
CA ASN A 204 33.82 -5.85 10.02
C ASN A 204 35.24 -5.69 10.58
N THR A 205 35.67 -6.63 11.41
CA THR A 205 37.01 -6.65 12.02
C THR A 205 37.56 -8.07 12.02
N GLY A 206 38.86 -8.20 12.26
CA GLY A 206 39.52 -9.49 12.39
C GLY A 206 39.70 -10.22 11.06
N LYS A 207 40.01 -11.52 11.16
CA LYS A 207 40.46 -12.35 10.03
C LYS A 207 39.50 -12.35 8.84
N TYR A 208 38.20 -12.24 9.12
CA TYR A 208 37.14 -12.31 8.12
C TYR A 208 36.45 -10.97 7.85
N ALA A 209 37.02 -9.84 8.29
CA ALA A 209 36.41 -8.52 8.15
C ALA A 209 35.82 -8.28 6.74
N ASN A 210 34.56 -7.83 6.69
CA ASN A 210 33.77 -7.54 5.51
C ASN A 210 33.60 -8.71 4.52
N TRP A 211 33.79 -9.96 4.95
CA TRP A 211 33.44 -11.14 4.16
C TRP A 211 32.13 -11.77 4.64
N VAL A 212 31.17 -11.89 3.72
CA VAL A 212 29.92 -12.66 3.90
C VAL A 212 29.68 -13.45 2.62
N GLY A 213 29.96 -14.75 2.64
CA GLY A 213 29.74 -15.61 1.47
C GLY A 213 28.27 -15.61 1.06
N SER A 214 28.01 -15.42 -0.23
CA SER A 214 26.66 -15.47 -0.79
C SER A 214 26.59 -16.48 -1.91
N GLY A 215 25.62 -17.39 -1.85
CA GLY A 215 25.46 -18.48 -2.81
C GLY A 215 24.11 -18.45 -3.51
N ILE A 216 24.09 -18.81 -4.78
CA ILE A 216 22.86 -19.17 -5.51
C ILE A 216 22.95 -20.62 -5.98
N LEU A 217 21.81 -21.31 -6.03
CA LEU A 217 21.77 -22.67 -6.56
C LEU A 217 22.32 -22.68 -7.98
N LYS A 218 23.25 -23.60 -8.26
CA LYS A 218 23.83 -23.80 -9.59
C LYS A 218 22.77 -24.10 -10.65
N SER A 219 21.68 -24.76 -10.24
CA SER A 219 20.53 -25.04 -11.11
C SER A 219 19.82 -23.77 -11.61
N ALA A 220 19.99 -22.62 -10.95
CA ALA A 220 19.44 -21.33 -11.36
C ALA A 220 20.01 -20.81 -12.69
N LEU A 221 21.21 -21.28 -13.09
CA LEU A 221 21.83 -20.88 -14.36
C LEU A 221 21.19 -21.51 -15.60
N THR A 222 20.24 -22.44 -15.42
CA THR A 222 19.49 -23.06 -16.52
C THR A 222 18.32 -22.17 -16.94
N GLU A 223 17.96 -22.19 -18.23
CA GLU A 223 16.84 -21.38 -18.77
C GLU A 223 15.54 -21.59 -17.97
N LYS A 224 15.23 -22.83 -17.60
CA LYS A 224 14.03 -23.19 -16.82
C LYS A 224 13.98 -22.51 -15.45
N ASN A 225 15.13 -22.18 -14.87
CA ASN A 225 15.23 -21.65 -13.50
C ASN A 225 15.73 -20.21 -13.46
N GLU A 226 15.87 -19.54 -14.61
CA GLU A 226 16.37 -18.17 -14.71
C GLU A 226 15.53 -17.18 -13.89
N GLN A 227 14.24 -17.48 -13.69
CA GLN A 227 13.36 -16.70 -12.82
C GLN A 227 13.92 -16.50 -11.40
N MET A 228 14.70 -17.47 -10.88
CA MET A 228 15.36 -17.32 -9.57
C MET A 228 16.37 -16.17 -9.59
N ILE A 229 17.13 -16.02 -10.68
CA ILE A 229 18.09 -14.93 -10.84
C ILE A 229 17.35 -13.60 -10.97
N GLN A 230 16.30 -13.56 -11.80
CA GLN A 230 15.48 -12.37 -11.95
C GLN A 230 14.88 -11.92 -10.60
N ASN A 231 14.29 -12.84 -9.84
CA ASN A 231 13.72 -12.51 -8.54
C ASN A 231 14.79 -12.12 -7.51
N CYS A 232 16.00 -12.72 -7.58
CA CYS A 232 17.09 -12.34 -6.70
C CYS A 232 17.60 -10.92 -6.99
N ILE A 233 17.69 -10.53 -8.26
CA ILE A 233 18.05 -9.16 -8.67
C ILE A 233 16.95 -8.18 -8.24
N ALA A 234 15.68 -8.52 -8.49
CA ALA A 234 14.54 -7.71 -8.08
C ALA A 234 14.51 -7.46 -6.57
N LEU A 235 14.69 -8.53 -5.78
CA LEU A 235 14.82 -8.46 -4.31
C LEU A 235 16.01 -7.57 -3.90
N PHE A 236 17.17 -7.72 -4.57
CA PHE A 236 18.35 -6.90 -4.28
C PHE A 236 18.07 -5.41 -4.54
N CYS A 237 17.46 -5.09 -5.68
CA CYS A 237 17.09 -3.73 -6.04
C CYS A 237 16.04 -3.15 -5.08
N THR A 238 14.96 -3.87 -4.78
CA THR A 238 13.90 -3.36 -3.89
C THR A 238 14.42 -3.11 -2.48
N GLU A 239 15.13 -4.06 -1.87
CA GLU A 239 15.59 -3.92 -0.49
C GLU A 239 16.61 -2.78 -0.31
N ASN A 240 17.44 -2.53 -1.32
CA ASN A 240 18.51 -1.53 -1.23
C ASN A 240 18.13 -0.15 -1.77
N LEU A 241 17.12 -0.07 -2.64
CA LEU A 241 16.75 1.17 -3.31
C LEU A 241 15.38 1.72 -2.89
N ALA A 242 14.54 0.97 -2.16
CA ALA A 242 13.17 1.40 -1.83
C ALA A 242 13.06 2.77 -1.17
N GLU A 243 14.04 3.15 -0.35
CA GLU A 243 14.06 4.46 0.32
C GLU A 243 14.52 5.61 -0.59
N MET A 244 14.97 5.30 -1.82
CA MET A 244 15.38 6.26 -2.85
C MET A 244 14.32 6.46 -3.93
N LYS A 245 13.09 6.02 -3.66
CA LYS A 245 11.93 6.22 -4.52
C LYS A 245 11.76 7.71 -4.86
N ASN A 246 11.54 8.01 -6.14
CA ASN A 246 11.40 9.40 -6.61
C ASN A 246 10.08 9.62 -7.38
N ALA A 247 9.96 10.79 -8.02
CA ALA A 247 8.76 11.18 -8.75
C ALA A 247 8.48 10.25 -9.96
N ASP A 248 9.52 9.78 -10.65
CA ASP A 248 9.38 8.87 -11.79
C ASP A 248 8.72 7.56 -11.35
N THR A 249 9.18 6.99 -10.23
CA THR A 249 8.58 5.77 -9.66
C THR A 249 7.09 5.95 -9.32
N ALA A 250 6.75 7.08 -8.69
CA ALA A 250 5.36 7.37 -8.32
C ALA A 250 4.47 7.56 -9.56
N ALA A 251 5.00 8.18 -10.62
CA ALA A 251 4.30 8.36 -11.88
C ALA A 251 3.98 7.00 -12.54
N GLN A 252 4.95 6.07 -12.56
CA GLN A 252 4.77 4.74 -13.15
C GLN A 252 3.73 3.90 -12.40
N GLN A 253 3.76 3.91 -11.06
CA GLN A 253 2.73 3.24 -10.26
C GLN A 253 1.34 3.86 -10.46
N SER A 254 1.27 5.18 -10.67
CA SER A 254 0.00 5.89 -10.88
C SER A 254 -0.70 5.44 -12.17
N VAL A 255 0.03 5.02 -13.21
CA VAL A 255 -0.56 4.48 -14.45
C VAL A 255 -1.36 3.20 -14.18
N LEU A 256 -0.86 2.36 -13.29
CA LEU A 256 -1.48 1.10 -12.90
C LEU A 256 -2.60 1.25 -11.87
N ALA A 257 -2.74 2.43 -11.24
CA ALA A 257 -3.69 2.62 -10.16
C ALA A 257 -5.15 2.41 -10.61
N GLY A 258 -5.90 1.72 -9.76
CA GLY A 258 -7.30 1.38 -9.98
C GLY A 258 -7.67 -0.01 -9.48
N VAL A 259 -8.92 -0.40 -9.73
CA VAL A 259 -9.42 -1.74 -9.43
C VAL A 259 -9.52 -2.52 -10.74
N TRP A 260 -9.03 -3.74 -10.74
CA TRP A 260 -8.87 -4.57 -11.92
C TRP A 260 -9.49 -5.95 -11.68
N ASP A 261 -10.50 -6.31 -12.47
CA ASP A 261 -11.21 -7.58 -12.40
C ASP A 261 -10.44 -8.66 -13.17
N ALA A 262 -10.06 -9.76 -12.53
CA ALA A 262 -9.33 -10.82 -13.21
C ALA A 262 -10.22 -11.54 -14.23
N ASP A 263 -9.66 -11.82 -15.41
CA ASP A 263 -10.26 -12.71 -16.39
C ASP A 263 -10.07 -14.16 -15.94
N MET A 264 -11.11 -14.72 -15.33
CA MET A 264 -11.12 -16.10 -14.84
C MET A 264 -11.54 -17.12 -15.92
N SER A 265 -11.73 -16.70 -17.17
CA SER A 265 -12.26 -17.57 -18.24
C SER A 265 -11.41 -18.82 -18.47
N ALA A 266 -10.08 -18.71 -18.37
CA ALA A 266 -9.15 -19.83 -18.50
C ALA A 266 -9.34 -20.91 -17.41
N TYR A 267 -9.91 -20.56 -16.26
CA TYR A 267 -10.13 -21.45 -15.13
C TYR A 267 -11.57 -21.98 -15.03
N ALA A 268 -12.48 -21.50 -15.89
CA ALA A 268 -13.90 -21.82 -15.83
C ALA A 268 -14.19 -23.33 -16.09
N SER A 269 -13.29 -24.02 -16.78
CA SER A 269 -13.38 -25.46 -17.04
C SER A 269 -13.02 -26.32 -15.82
N ASN A 270 -12.30 -25.77 -14.84
CA ASN A 270 -11.99 -26.46 -13.60
C ASN A 270 -13.20 -26.35 -12.64
N PRO A 271 -13.84 -27.48 -12.25
CA PRO A 271 -15.00 -27.46 -11.36
C PRO A 271 -14.78 -26.72 -10.04
N GLN A 272 -13.54 -26.71 -9.54
CA GLN A 272 -13.16 -26.00 -8.32
C GLN A 272 -13.23 -24.48 -8.47
N TYR A 273 -12.93 -23.94 -9.66
CA TYR A 273 -12.83 -22.50 -9.92
C TYR A 273 -13.94 -21.96 -10.81
N LYS A 274 -14.92 -22.79 -11.17
CA LYS A 274 -16.04 -22.43 -12.04
C LYS A 274 -16.76 -21.14 -11.60
N ASN A 275 -16.90 -20.93 -10.29
CA ASN A 275 -17.58 -19.77 -9.72
C ASN A 275 -16.59 -18.75 -9.11
N ALA A 276 -15.28 -18.99 -9.24
CA ALA A 276 -14.29 -18.18 -8.59
C ALA A 276 -14.31 -16.74 -9.13
N LYS A 277 -14.13 -15.79 -8.23
CA LYS A 277 -13.98 -14.36 -8.55
C LYS A 277 -12.66 -13.88 -7.99
N MET A 278 -11.97 -13.09 -8.78
CA MET A 278 -10.74 -12.44 -8.37
C MET A 278 -10.67 -11.03 -8.92
N TYR A 279 -10.14 -10.11 -8.12
CA TYR A 279 -9.77 -8.78 -8.57
C TYR A 279 -8.59 -8.27 -7.74
N CYS A 280 -7.89 -7.26 -8.22
CA CYS A 280 -6.90 -6.55 -7.42
C CYS A 280 -7.18 -5.05 -7.38
N GLU A 281 -6.78 -4.42 -6.29
CA GLU A 281 -6.69 -2.96 -6.17
C GLU A 281 -5.21 -2.59 -6.17
N LEU A 282 -4.82 -1.69 -7.07
CA LEU A 282 -3.48 -1.11 -7.13
C LEU A 282 -3.57 0.38 -6.80
N LYS A 283 -2.73 0.85 -5.87
CA LYS A 283 -2.70 2.24 -5.43
C LYS A 283 -1.43 2.94 -5.91
N ALA A 284 -1.55 4.24 -6.13
CA ALA A 284 -0.45 5.08 -6.62
C ALA A 284 0.74 5.18 -5.64
N ASP A 285 0.54 4.85 -4.37
CA ASP A 285 1.62 4.79 -3.38
C ASP A 285 2.49 3.53 -3.49
N GLY A 286 2.12 2.58 -4.35
CA GLY A 286 2.80 1.30 -4.52
C GLY A 286 2.28 0.20 -3.60
N THR A 287 1.14 0.40 -2.93
CA THR A 287 0.44 -0.67 -2.21
C THR A 287 -0.64 -1.30 -3.07
N GLY A 288 -0.88 -2.59 -2.89
CA GLY A 288 -1.95 -3.31 -3.56
C GLY A 288 -2.55 -4.41 -2.71
N VAL A 289 -3.75 -4.85 -3.10
CA VAL A 289 -4.45 -5.96 -2.46
C VAL A 289 -5.10 -6.81 -3.53
N THR A 290 -4.87 -8.13 -3.47
CA THR A 290 -5.63 -9.11 -4.26
C THR A 290 -6.78 -9.63 -3.42
N TYR A 291 -7.95 -9.75 -4.03
CA TYR A 291 -9.17 -10.25 -3.45
C TYR A 291 -9.58 -11.53 -4.18
N PHE A 292 -9.65 -12.65 -3.47
CA PHE A 292 -10.01 -13.95 -4.04
C PHE A 292 -11.20 -14.58 -3.32
N ASP A 293 -12.22 -14.93 -4.09
CA ASP A 293 -13.40 -15.67 -3.65
C ASP A 293 -13.50 -16.93 -4.50
N PRO A 294 -13.01 -18.09 -4.01
CA PRO A 294 -12.96 -19.32 -4.80
C PRO A 294 -14.35 -19.84 -5.20
N ASN A 295 -15.40 -19.44 -4.47
CA ASN A 295 -16.73 -20.02 -4.59
C ASN A 295 -17.78 -19.04 -5.17
N GLY A 296 -17.42 -17.78 -5.40
CA GLY A 296 -18.32 -16.75 -5.93
C GLY A 296 -19.40 -16.28 -4.96
N THR A 297 -19.17 -16.46 -3.66
CA THR A 297 -20.07 -16.12 -2.55
C THR A 297 -20.19 -14.61 -2.26
N GLY A 298 -19.23 -13.82 -2.75
CA GLY A 298 -19.04 -12.42 -2.38
C GLY A 298 -18.18 -12.21 -1.13
N THR A 299 -17.67 -13.29 -0.51
CA THR A 299 -16.71 -13.21 0.60
C THR A 299 -15.30 -13.40 0.07
N TYR A 300 -14.47 -12.37 0.18
CA TYR A 300 -13.11 -12.37 -0.38
C TYR A 300 -12.06 -12.58 0.70
N THR A 301 -11.05 -13.40 0.39
CA THR A 301 -9.79 -13.41 1.12
C THR A 301 -8.90 -12.32 0.56
N GLU A 302 -8.37 -11.47 1.43
CA GLU A 302 -7.47 -10.38 1.08
C GLU A 302 -6.01 -10.82 1.19
N SER A 303 -5.20 -10.49 0.18
CA SER A 303 -3.76 -10.68 0.20
C SER A 303 -3.07 -9.37 -0.16
N PRO A 304 -2.60 -8.60 0.84
CA PRO A 304 -1.89 -7.34 0.61
C PRO A 304 -0.47 -7.59 0.08
N PHE A 305 0.02 -6.66 -0.73
CA PHE A 305 1.38 -6.63 -1.26
C PHE A 305 1.84 -5.19 -1.52
N THR A 306 3.15 -4.99 -1.64
CA THR A 306 3.72 -3.77 -2.24
C THR A 306 4.20 -4.06 -3.63
N PHE A 307 4.23 -3.06 -4.52
CA PHE A 307 4.71 -3.23 -5.88
C PHE A 307 5.48 -2.03 -6.40
N TYR A 308 6.32 -2.30 -7.40
CA TYR A 308 7.02 -1.35 -8.26
C TYR A 308 6.73 -1.70 -9.72
N ALA A 309 6.80 -0.72 -10.60
CA ALA A 309 6.64 -0.94 -12.03
C ALA A 309 7.55 0.00 -12.81
N TYR A 310 8.11 -0.50 -13.90
CA TYR A 310 8.89 0.27 -14.86
C TYR A 310 8.37 -0.02 -16.26
N ASP A 311 7.94 1.03 -16.95
CA ASP A 311 7.63 0.98 -18.36
C ASP A 311 8.94 1.06 -19.15
N ASN A 312 9.27 0.02 -19.89
CA ASN A 312 10.56 -0.10 -20.58
C ASN A 312 10.44 -0.45 -22.07
N ASP A 313 9.22 -0.39 -22.62
CA ASP A 313 9.00 -0.65 -24.04
C ASP A 313 9.25 0.59 -24.93
N GLY A 314 9.32 1.77 -24.30
CA GLY A 314 9.58 3.05 -24.96
C GLY A 314 8.43 3.57 -25.83
N LYS A 315 7.20 3.05 -25.65
CA LYS A 315 6.02 3.43 -26.42
C LYS A 315 5.12 4.35 -25.60
N GLU A 316 4.55 5.36 -26.26
CA GLU A 316 3.62 6.29 -25.61
C GLU A 316 2.18 5.75 -25.58
N ASP A 317 1.83 4.82 -26.48
CA ASP A 317 0.46 4.33 -26.72
C ASP A 317 0.14 2.96 -26.09
N ALA A 318 1.17 2.26 -25.60
CA ALA A 318 1.07 1.05 -24.82
C ALA A 318 2.09 1.13 -23.69
N SER A 319 1.69 0.69 -22.49
CA SER A 319 2.61 0.61 -21.36
C SER A 319 2.94 -0.83 -21.07
N SER A 320 4.17 -1.24 -21.29
CA SER A 320 4.64 -2.58 -20.93
C SER A 320 6.05 -2.54 -20.37
N GLY A 321 6.31 -3.44 -19.45
CA GLY A 321 7.64 -3.55 -18.88
C GLY A 321 7.68 -4.47 -17.68
N VAL A 322 8.39 -4.06 -16.64
CA VAL A 322 8.67 -4.90 -15.47
C VAL A 322 7.80 -4.50 -14.30
N TYR A 323 7.24 -5.51 -13.65
CA TYR A 323 6.47 -5.39 -12.41
C TYR A 323 7.15 -6.20 -11.33
N ILE A 324 7.40 -5.59 -10.18
CA ILE A 324 7.97 -6.26 -9.00
C ILE A 324 6.95 -6.18 -7.89
N SER A 325 6.59 -7.30 -7.27
CA SER A 325 5.74 -7.31 -6.07
C SER A 325 6.43 -8.00 -4.91
N THR A 326 6.09 -7.58 -3.70
CA THR A 326 6.48 -8.24 -2.44
C THR A 326 5.23 -8.49 -1.63
N ASP A 327 4.95 -9.76 -1.33
CA ASP A 327 3.75 -10.15 -0.60
C ASP A 327 3.93 -10.02 0.92
N ARG A 328 2.88 -10.39 1.67
CA ARG A 328 2.87 -10.34 3.13
C ARG A 328 3.88 -11.27 3.82
N GLU A 329 4.45 -12.22 3.09
CA GLU A 329 5.48 -13.16 3.57
C GLU A 329 6.88 -12.67 3.19
N ASP A 330 7.00 -11.40 2.76
CA ASP A 330 8.21 -10.75 2.28
C ASP A 330 8.83 -11.43 1.04
N LEU A 331 8.03 -12.19 0.27
CA LEU A 331 8.50 -12.85 -0.95
C LEU A 331 8.43 -11.89 -2.14
N THR A 332 9.59 -11.47 -2.67
CA THR A 332 9.69 -10.56 -3.81
C THR A 332 9.75 -11.31 -5.14
N LYS A 333 8.87 -10.99 -6.08
CA LYS A 333 8.86 -11.57 -7.44
C LYS A 333 8.88 -10.48 -8.49
N ALA A 334 9.64 -10.69 -9.54
CA ALA A 334 9.59 -9.89 -10.76
C ALA A 334 8.83 -10.63 -11.86
N SER A 335 8.11 -9.88 -12.68
CA SER A 335 7.30 -10.36 -13.79
C SER A 335 7.22 -9.27 -14.86
N LYS A 336 6.74 -9.61 -16.06
CA LYS A 336 6.40 -8.61 -17.06
C LYS A 336 4.94 -8.23 -16.96
N TYR A 337 4.63 -6.99 -17.28
CA TYR A 337 3.26 -6.52 -17.44
C TYR A 337 3.05 -5.82 -18.79
N ALA A 338 1.80 -5.77 -19.23
CA ALA A 338 1.38 -4.97 -20.37
C ALA A 338 -0.02 -4.38 -20.13
N ILE A 339 -0.22 -3.13 -20.55
CA ILE A 339 -1.53 -2.47 -20.60
C ILE A 339 -1.94 -2.30 -22.05
N THR A 340 -3.09 -2.85 -22.42
CA THR A 340 -3.62 -2.80 -23.78
C THR A 340 -5.08 -2.36 -23.80
N LYS A 341 -5.58 -2.00 -24.99
CA LYS A 341 -7.01 -1.67 -25.22
C LYS A 341 -7.66 -2.78 -26.05
N LYS A 342 -8.85 -3.22 -25.63
CA LYS A 342 -9.70 -4.14 -26.39
C LYS A 342 -11.13 -3.56 -26.45
N GLY A 343 -11.43 -2.86 -27.55
CA GLY A 343 -12.61 -1.99 -27.60
C GLY A 343 -12.46 -0.84 -26.60
N GLU A 344 -13.48 -0.62 -25.76
CA GLU A 344 -13.43 0.39 -24.69
C GLU A 344 -12.70 -0.12 -23.42
N ALA A 345 -12.52 -1.43 -23.29
CA ALA A 345 -11.89 -2.03 -22.12
C ALA A 345 -10.38 -1.79 -22.08
N THR A 346 -9.87 -1.49 -20.89
CA THR A 346 -8.43 -1.44 -20.61
C THR A 346 -8.03 -2.74 -19.93
N ILE A 347 -7.04 -3.44 -20.49
CA ILE A 347 -6.60 -4.75 -20.01
C ILE A 347 -5.19 -4.61 -19.46
N LEU A 348 -4.98 -5.05 -18.22
CA LEU A 348 -3.68 -5.23 -17.60
C LEU A 348 -3.35 -6.73 -17.60
N THR A 349 -2.25 -7.11 -18.23
CA THR A 349 -1.80 -8.50 -18.30
C THR A 349 -0.48 -8.65 -17.58
N PHE A 350 -0.35 -9.69 -16.75
CA PHE A 350 0.91 -10.12 -16.14
C PHE A 350 1.35 -11.45 -16.72
N GLU A 351 2.63 -11.59 -17.05
CA GLU A 351 3.24 -12.85 -17.45
C GLU A 351 3.61 -13.67 -16.22
N THR A 352 3.25 -14.95 -16.20
CA THR A 352 3.68 -15.88 -15.16
C THR A 352 5.05 -16.47 -15.51
N PRO A 353 5.83 -16.94 -14.51
CA PRO A 353 7.16 -17.51 -14.75
C PRO A 353 7.22 -18.69 -15.73
N ASP A 354 6.11 -19.41 -15.92
CA ASP A 354 6.00 -20.51 -16.88
C ASP A 354 5.65 -20.05 -18.30
N GLY A 355 5.61 -18.74 -18.55
CA GLY A 355 5.25 -18.14 -19.84
C GLY A 355 3.75 -18.01 -20.09
N SER A 356 2.90 -18.44 -19.15
CA SER A 356 1.46 -18.16 -19.21
C SER A 356 1.19 -16.69 -18.87
N SER A 357 -0.08 -16.28 -18.91
CA SER A 357 -0.46 -14.93 -18.49
C SER A 357 -1.77 -14.92 -17.74
N ILE A 358 -1.93 -13.91 -16.89
CA ILE A 358 -3.20 -13.56 -16.28
C ILE A 358 -3.57 -12.14 -16.68
N SER A 359 -4.79 -11.96 -17.16
CA SER A 359 -5.30 -10.67 -17.59
C SER A 359 -6.35 -10.16 -16.62
N TYR A 360 -6.41 -8.84 -16.50
CA TYR A 360 -7.37 -8.12 -15.68
C TYR A 360 -7.99 -6.98 -16.48
N ILE A 361 -9.27 -6.74 -16.29
CA ILE A 361 -10.03 -5.67 -16.93
C ILE A 361 -10.19 -4.53 -15.94
N LYS A 362 -9.85 -3.30 -16.33
CA LYS A 362 -10.02 -2.13 -15.47
C LYS A 362 -11.51 -1.93 -15.17
N ARG A 363 -11.88 -1.89 -13.89
CA ARG A 363 -13.24 -1.65 -13.46
C ARG A 363 -13.57 -0.16 -13.57
N ASP A 364 -14.61 0.17 -14.32
CA ASP A 364 -15.06 1.55 -14.48
C ASP A 364 -15.45 2.18 -13.15
N THR A 365 -15.00 3.41 -12.92
CA THR A 365 -15.50 4.21 -11.81
C THR A 365 -16.96 4.58 -12.06
N LYS A 366 -17.83 4.37 -11.08
CA LYS A 366 -19.24 4.80 -11.12
C LYS A 366 -19.54 5.66 -9.92
N VAL A 367 -20.20 6.80 -10.14
CA VAL A 367 -20.62 7.72 -9.06
C VAL A 367 -22.13 7.88 -9.10
N ALA A 368 -22.80 7.40 -8.06
CA ALA A 368 -24.22 7.63 -7.82
C ALA A 368 -24.39 8.59 -6.65
N VAL A 369 -25.23 9.62 -6.80
CA VAL A 369 -25.48 10.59 -5.74
C VAL A 369 -26.91 10.45 -5.23
N VAL A 370 -27.05 10.26 -3.93
CA VAL A 370 -28.34 10.23 -3.24
C VAL A 370 -28.41 11.36 -2.22
N SER A 371 -29.61 11.87 -1.96
CA SER A 371 -29.87 12.88 -0.94
C SER A 371 -31.01 12.41 -0.05
N GLU A 372 -30.89 12.60 1.26
CA GLU A 372 -32.00 12.38 2.20
C GLU A 372 -33.22 13.23 1.82
N ASN A 373 -32.98 14.48 1.39
CA ASN A 373 -34.02 15.41 0.98
C ASN A 373 -33.64 16.15 -0.31
N THR A 374 -34.52 16.15 -1.30
CA THR A 374 -34.33 16.92 -2.55
C THR A 374 -35.08 18.24 -2.55
N THR A 375 -35.92 18.49 -1.53
CA THR A 375 -36.62 19.77 -1.33
C THR A 375 -36.24 20.37 0.01
N LEU A 376 -35.68 21.57 0.00
CA LEU A 376 -35.30 22.32 1.20
C LEU A 376 -36.07 23.63 1.30
N TYR A 377 -36.25 24.12 2.51
CA TYR A 377 -36.62 25.53 2.72
C TYR A 377 -35.35 26.38 2.87
N VAL A 378 -35.41 27.67 2.57
CA VAL A 378 -34.27 28.61 2.82
C VAL A 378 -33.73 28.44 4.25
N LYS A 379 -32.41 28.40 4.41
CA LYS A 379 -31.65 28.02 5.63
C LYS A 379 -31.67 26.52 6.00
N GLY A 380 -32.42 25.71 5.29
CA GLY A 380 -32.44 24.25 5.43
C GLY A 380 -31.12 23.62 5.02
N LYS A 381 -30.87 22.44 5.58
CA LYS A 381 -29.66 21.66 5.32
C LYS A 381 -30.06 20.21 5.04
N THR A 382 -29.25 19.53 4.25
CA THR A 382 -29.31 18.08 4.03
C THR A 382 -27.92 17.58 3.71
N ASN A 383 -27.65 16.31 3.98
CA ASN A 383 -26.45 15.66 3.48
C ASN A 383 -26.78 14.97 2.15
N ILE A 384 -25.81 14.99 1.24
CA ILE A 384 -25.79 14.12 0.07
C ILE A 384 -24.71 13.07 0.26
N LEU A 385 -24.99 11.84 -0.16
CA LEU A 385 -24.04 10.73 -0.15
C LEU A 385 -23.68 10.40 -1.59
N ALA A 386 -22.38 10.32 -1.86
CA ALA A 386 -21.88 9.80 -3.13
C ALA A 386 -21.50 8.34 -2.90
N ASN A 387 -22.22 7.43 -3.53
CA ASN A 387 -21.83 6.03 -3.63
C ASN A 387 -20.89 5.89 -4.82
N VAL A 388 -19.62 5.57 -4.56
CA VAL A 388 -18.56 5.47 -5.56
C VAL A 388 -18.11 4.02 -5.66
N VAL A 389 -18.23 3.44 -6.85
CA VAL A 389 -17.68 2.12 -7.18
C VAL A 389 -16.35 2.33 -7.91
N SER A 390 -15.31 1.60 -7.51
CA SER A 390 -13.94 1.72 -8.07
C SER A 390 -13.44 3.18 -8.10
N GLY A 391 -13.71 3.91 -7.02
CA GLY A 391 -13.20 5.26 -6.85
C GLY A 391 -11.72 5.25 -6.47
N SER A 392 -11.04 6.34 -6.79
CA SER A 392 -9.69 6.64 -6.28
C SER A 392 -9.66 8.08 -5.80
N GLY A 393 -8.92 8.33 -4.73
CA GLY A 393 -8.75 9.67 -4.16
C GLY A 393 -10.03 10.29 -3.55
N ILE A 394 -10.02 11.62 -3.42
CA ILE A 394 -11.05 12.39 -2.72
C ILE A 394 -12.24 12.66 -3.66
N THR A 395 -13.46 12.40 -3.19
CA THR A 395 -14.67 12.83 -3.88
C THR A 395 -14.89 14.33 -3.68
N THR A 396 -15.03 15.07 -4.78
CA THR A 396 -15.27 16.51 -4.76
C THR A 396 -16.73 16.83 -5.01
N TYR A 397 -17.22 17.92 -4.41
CA TYR A 397 -18.62 18.35 -4.55
C TYR A 397 -18.71 19.77 -5.08
N THR A 398 -19.62 20.00 -6.03
CA THR A 398 -19.85 21.32 -6.61
C THR A 398 -21.35 21.63 -6.70
N SER A 399 -21.67 22.92 -6.70
CA SER A 399 -23.05 23.41 -6.87
C SER A 399 -23.13 24.24 -8.14
N SER A 400 -24.10 23.94 -9.01
CA SER A 400 -24.31 24.71 -10.23
C SER A 400 -24.75 26.15 -9.96
N ASN A 401 -25.21 26.45 -8.74
CA ASN A 401 -25.54 27.80 -8.31
C ASN A 401 -25.41 27.96 -6.78
N PRO A 402 -24.23 28.36 -6.28
CA PRO A 402 -23.99 28.59 -4.85
C PRO A 402 -24.88 29.68 -4.22
N LYS A 403 -25.50 30.55 -5.03
CA LYS A 403 -26.47 31.55 -4.55
C LYS A 403 -27.85 30.93 -4.24
N VAL A 404 -28.16 29.75 -4.77
CA VAL A 404 -29.38 28.98 -4.49
C VAL A 404 -29.13 27.97 -3.36
N ALA A 405 -28.09 27.14 -3.46
CA ALA A 405 -27.60 26.31 -2.36
C ALA A 405 -26.09 26.09 -2.46
N LYS A 406 -25.40 26.07 -1.31
CA LYS A 406 -23.97 25.76 -1.21
C LYS A 406 -23.79 24.31 -0.78
N VAL A 407 -22.72 23.66 -1.23
CA VAL A 407 -22.27 22.35 -0.75
C VAL A 407 -20.85 22.50 -0.21
N ASP A 408 -20.52 21.82 0.89
CA ASP A 408 -19.14 21.78 1.42
C ASP A 408 -18.40 20.50 0.97
N ALA A 409 -17.14 20.36 1.38
CA ALA A 409 -16.29 19.23 1.01
C ALA A 409 -16.81 17.86 1.50
N ASN A 410 -17.72 17.85 2.50
CA ASN A 410 -18.29 16.63 3.07
C ASN A 410 -19.68 16.33 2.48
N GLY A 411 -20.11 17.02 1.41
CA GLY A 411 -21.42 16.81 0.80
C GLY A 411 -22.58 17.43 1.59
N LYS A 412 -22.33 18.34 2.53
CA LYS A 412 -23.42 19.01 3.27
C LYS A 412 -23.95 20.20 2.48
N VAL A 413 -25.20 20.12 2.08
CA VAL A 413 -25.88 21.16 1.31
C VAL A 413 -26.61 22.12 2.23
N THR A 414 -26.42 23.43 2.04
CA THR A 414 -27.13 24.51 2.75
C THR A 414 -27.91 25.38 1.77
N ALA A 415 -29.23 25.45 1.95
CA ALA A 415 -30.14 26.24 1.11
C ALA A 415 -30.04 27.74 1.42
N VAL A 416 -29.81 28.55 0.38
CA VAL A 416 -29.57 30.00 0.48
C VAL A 416 -30.76 30.81 -0.04
N LYS A 417 -31.28 30.49 -1.22
CA LYS A 417 -32.35 31.25 -1.88
C LYS A 417 -33.29 30.33 -2.64
N LYS A 418 -34.58 30.69 -2.74
CA LYS A 418 -35.56 29.98 -3.57
C LYS A 418 -35.02 29.80 -5.00
N GLY A 419 -35.11 28.57 -5.51
CA GLY A 419 -34.64 28.19 -6.84
C GLY A 419 -34.42 26.69 -6.92
N SER A 420 -33.91 26.23 -8.05
CA SER A 420 -33.45 24.85 -8.22
C SER A 420 -31.97 24.86 -8.57
N VAL A 421 -31.21 23.90 -8.07
CA VAL A 421 -29.77 23.78 -8.27
C VAL A 421 -29.39 22.31 -8.41
N ILE A 422 -28.33 22.03 -9.18
CA ILE A 422 -27.76 20.69 -9.29
C ILE A 422 -26.52 20.66 -8.43
N ILE A 423 -26.42 19.64 -7.57
CA ILE A 423 -25.21 19.33 -6.83
C ILE A 423 -24.56 18.14 -7.51
N THR A 424 -23.28 18.29 -7.87
CA THR A 424 -22.49 17.27 -8.55
C THR A 424 -21.45 16.73 -7.59
N ALA A 425 -21.32 15.41 -7.50
CA ALA A 425 -20.19 14.75 -6.86
C ALA A 425 -19.32 14.14 -7.95
N THR A 426 -18.00 14.34 -7.87
CA THR A 426 -17.04 13.84 -8.87
C THR A 426 -15.94 13.06 -8.16
N ASN A 427 -15.69 11.84 -8.64
CA ASN A 427 -14.56 11.01 -8.21
C ASN A 427 -13.90 10.41 -9.45
N ASN A 428 -12.56 10.48 -9.52
CA ASN A 428 -11.79 9.98 -10.66
C ASN A 428 -12.32 10.46 -12.04
N GLY A 429 -12.71 11.75 -12.14
CA GLY A 429 -13.30 12.34 -13.35
C GLY A 429 -14.75 11.95 -13.65
N VAL A 430 -15.28 10.89 -13.03
CA VAL A 430 -16.68 10.46 -13.20
C VAL A 430 -17.58 11.21 -12.24
N SER A 431 -18.76 11.63 -12.72
CA SER A 431 -19.68 12.49 -11.96
C SER A 431 -21.06 11.89 -11.79
N GLY A 432 -21.61 12.01 -10.59
CA GLY A 432 -23.03 11.78 -10.28
C GLY A 432 -23.69 13.08 -9.84
N GLN A 433 -25.01 13.21 -10.04
CA GLN A 433 -25.71 14.47 -9.81
C GLN A 433 -27.04 14.27 -9.05
N VAL A 434 -27.42 15.28 -8.27
CA VAL A 434 -28.74 15.38 -7.64
C VAL A 434 -29.31 16.78 -7.75
N LYS A 435 -30.60 16.89 -8.07
CA LYS A 435 -31.32 18.16 -8.14
C LYS A 435 -31.91 18.52 -6.78
N ILE A 436 -31.55 19.70 -6.28
CA ILE A 436 -32.08 20.29 -5.04
C ILE A 436 -33.01 21.45 -5.38
N THR A 437 -34.22 21.43 -4.82
CA THR A 437 -35.21 22.49 -4.95
C THR A 437 -35.35 23.25 -3.64
N VAL A 438 -35.04 24.55 -3.65
CA VAL A 438 -35.18 25.43 -2.50
C VAL A 438 -36.49 26.22 -2.58
N LYS A 439 -37.28 26.16 -1.50
CA LYS A 439 -38.56 26.85 -1.34
C LYS A 439 -38.47 27.93 -0.25
N ASN A 440 -39.31 28.95 -0.37
CA ASN A 440 -39.52 29.90 0.73
C ASN A 440 -40.55 29.34 1.73
N PRO A 441 -40.43 29.67 3.03
CA PRO A 441 -41.49 29.38 3.99
C PRO A 441 -42.77 30.12 3.60
N THR A 442 -43.91 29.45 3.73
CA THR A 442 -45.22 29.98 3.32
C THR A 442 -46.18 30.10 4.50
N LEU A 443 -47.06 31.10 4.44
CA LEU A 443 -48.08 31.33 5.45
C LEU A 443 -49.36 30.58 5.09
N ASN A 444 -50.02 29.96 6.07
CA ASN A 444 -51.28 29.25 5.86
C ASN A 444 -52.42 30.15 5.37
N LYS A 445 -52.41 31.44 5.73
CA LYS A 445 -53.46 32.41 5.39
C LYS A 445 -52.86 33.75 5.01
N LYS A 446 -53.15 34.23 3.79
CA LYS A 446 -52.76 35.58 3.33
C LYS A 446 -53.76 36.67 3.73
N THR A 447 -54.99 36.27 4.05
CA THR A 447 -56.06 37.16 4.50
C THR A 447 -56.84 36.52 5.64
N VAL A 448 -57.33 37.33 6.57
CA VAL A 448 -58.15 36.90 7.71
C VAL A 448 -59.21 37.97 7.96
N THR A 449 -60.47 37.55 8.09
CA THR A 449 -61.56 38.43 8.53
C THR A 449 -62.05 37.95 9.89
N LEU A 450 -62.13 38.86 10.86
CA LEU A 450 -62.55 38.57 12.24
C LEU A 450 -63.57 39.59 12.71
N LYS A 451 -64.51 39.16 13.55
CA LYS A 451 -65.32 40.08 14.36
C LYS A 451 -64.52 40.53 15.59
N LYS A 452 -64.79 41.74 16.10
CA LYS A 452 -64.18 42.25 17.34
C LYS A 452 -64.27 41.22 18.47
N GLY A 453 -63.15 40.97 19.15
CA GLY A 453 -63.04 39.99 20.24
C GLY A 453 -62.67 38.57 19.81
N LYS A 454 -62.80 38.21 18.52
CA LYS A 454 -62.43 36.87 18.02
C LYS A 454 -60.93 36.77 17.70
N THR A 455 -60.46 35.53 17.59
CA THR A 455 -59.05 35.20 17.33
C THR A 455 -58.86 34.32 16.10
N ALA A 456 -57.68 34.41 15.48
CA ALA A 456 -57.24 33.48 14.44
C ALA A 456 -55.78 33.09 14.64
N LYS A 457 -55.42 31.86 14.28
CA LYS A 457 -54.04 31.37 14.31
C LYS A 457 -53.42 31.44 12.91
N LEU A 458 -52.24 32.06 12.82
CA LEU A 458 -51.33 31.92 11.69
C LEU A 458 -50.32 30.80 11.97
N SER A 459 -50.02 30.01 10.94
CA SER A 459 -48.96 29.00 10.95
C SER A 459 -48.09 29.14 9.69
N VAL A 460 -46.79 28.85 9.84
CA VAL A 460 -45.80 28.95 8.76
C VAL A 460 -45.34 27.55 8.40
N LYS A 461 -45.51 27.13 7.15
CA LYS A 461 -44.94 25.88 6.62
C LYS A 461 -43.49 26.11 6.21
N GLY A 462 -42.60 25.21 6.62
CA GLY A 462 -41.18 25.29 6.27
C GLY A 462 -40.38 26.31 7.05
N SER A 463 -40.88 26.76 8.20
CA SER A 463 -40.09 27.60 9.11
C SER A 463 -38.96 26.79 9.75
N ILE A 464 -37.77 27.37 9.77
CA ILE A 464 -36.57 26.83 10.40
C ILE A 464 -36.12 27.85 11.45
N GLY A 465 -36.11 27.43 12.71
CA GLY A 465 -35.82 28.30 13.84
C GLY A 465 -36.96 29.27 14.15
N LYS A 466 -36.60 30.48 14.58
CA LYS A 466 -37.54 31.47 15.13
C LYS A 466 -38.43 32.11 14.06
N VAL A 467 -39.74 32.10 14.30
CA VAL A 467 -40.72 32.90 13.55
C VAL A 467 -41.09 34.14 14.35
N THR A 468 -41.11 35.31 13.70
CA THR A 468 -41.51 36.58 14.34
C THR A 468 -42.77 37.15 13.70
N TYR A 469 -43.65 37.72 14.52
CA TYR A 469 -44.92 38.32 14.11
C TYR A 469 -44.96 39.78 14.54
N LYS A 470 -45.38 40.69 13.66
CA LYS A 470 -45.55 42.11 13.95
C LYS A 470 -46.86 42.62 13.37
N SER A 471 -47.69 43.26 14.20
CA SER A 471 -48.87 43.98 13.71
C SER A 471 -48.47 45.39 13.27
N SER A 472 -48.99 45.85 12.12
CA SER A 472 -48.83 47.24 11.71
C SER A 472 -49.62 48.23 12.58
N ASN A 473 -50.64 47.75 13.31
CA ASN A 473 -51.41 48.54 14.27
C ASN A 473 -52.00 47.64 15.37
N THR A 474 -51.35 47.60 16.53
CA THR A 474 -51.75 46.78 17.69
C THR A 474 -53.05 47.22 18.36
N LYS A 475 -53.57 48.42 18.03
CA LYS A 475 -54.88 48.91 18.48
C LYS A 475 -56.04 48.30 17.67
N ILE A 476 -55.81 47.91 16.41
CA ILE A 476 -56.80 47.24 15.54
C ILE A 476 -56.78 45.72 15.78
N ALA A 477 -55.60 45.10 15.66
CA ALA A 477 -55.40 43.71 16.05
C ALA A 477 -53.98 43.50 16.60
N ALA A 478 -53.87 42.76 17.69
CA ALA A 478 -52.59 42.33 18.23
C ALA A 478 -52.28 40.90 17.77
N VAL A 479 -51.00 40.55 17.66
CA VAL A 479 -50.53 39.19 17.37
C VAL A 479 -49.54 38.77 18.43
N SER A 480 -49.68 37.56 18.97
CA SER A 480 -48.74 37.00 19.95
C SER A 480 -47.48 36.43 19.28
N SER A 481 -46.45 36.13 20.08
CA SER A 481 -45.25 35.40 19.63
C SER A 481 -45.57 34.02 19.05
N LYS A 482 -46.69 33.42 19.48
CA LYS A 482 -47.22 32.15 18.95
C LYS A 482 -48.06 32.36 17.68
N GLY A 483 -48.17 33.56 17.12
CA GLY A 483 -48.95 33.81 15.89
C GLY A 483 -50.47 33.80 16.07
N VAL A 484 -50.97 33.99 17.29
CA VAL A 484 -52.42 34.14 17.55
C VAL A 484 -52.79 35.61 17.42
N ILE A 485 -53.67 35.92 16.47
CA ILE A 485 -54.23 37.25 16.24
C ILE A 485 -55.44 37.44 17.15
N LYS A 486 -55.52 38.56 17.87
CA LYS A 486 -56.70 39.01 18.64
C LYS A 486 -57.24 40.31 18.05
N ALA A 487 -58.47 40.27 17.55
CA ALA A 487 -59.16 41.43 16.96
C ALA A 487 -59.68 42.38 18.05
N LYS A 488 -59.26 43.65 18.03
CA LYS A 488 -59.56 44.64 19.10
C LYS A 488 -60.51 45.76 18.67
N LYS A 489 -60.30 46.34 17.48
CA LYS A 489 -61.11 47.45 16.94
C LYS A 489 -61.35 47.23 15.45
N ALA A 490 -62.53 47.60 14.95
CA ALA A 490 -62.82 47.55 13.53
C ALA A 490 -61.81 48.35 12.72
N GLY A 491 -61.43 47.83 11.55
CA GLY A 491 -60.38 48.39 10.72
C GLY A 491 -59.57 47.32 9.99
N LYS A 492 -58.62 47.76 9.16
CA LYS A 492 -57.71 46.89 8.41
C LYS A 492 -56.30 47.03 8.98
N VAL A 493 -55.61 45.90 9.16
CA VAL A 493 -54.22 45.86 9.66
C VAL A 493 -53.45 44.76 8.96
N THR A 494 -52.15 44.94 8.76
CA THR A 494 -51.28 43.90 8.20
C THR A 494 -50.44 43.27 9.30
N ILE A 495 -50.49 41.94 9.39
CA ILE A 495 -49.56 41.17 10.21
C ILE A 495 -48.37 40.76 9.33
N THR A 496 -47.18 41.22 9.69
CA THR A 496 -45.92 40.83 9.05
C THR A 496 -45.35 39.62 9.77
N VAL A 497 -45.03 38.57 9.03
CA VAL A 497 -44.47 37.32 9.55
C VAL A 497 -43.11 37.10 8.92
N LYS A 498 -42.03 37.05 9.72
CA LYS A 498 -40.68 36.73 9.22
C LYS A 498 -40.27 35.34 9.68
N SER A 499 -39.77 34.53 8.75
CA SER A 499 -39.18 33.21 8.99
C SER A 499 -38.06 32.97 7.99
N ASN A 500 -36.95 32.38 8.43
CA ASN A 500 -35.81 32.02 7.58
C ASN A 500 -35.22 33.22 6.80
N GLY A 501 -35.41 34.46 7.28
CA GLY A 501 -35.05 35.69 6.55
C GLY A 501 -36.06 36.15 5.49
N ILE A 502 -37.14 35.38 5.25
CA ILE A 502 -38.21 35.71 4.31
C ILE A 502 -39.37 36.40 5.04
N THR A 503 -39.91 37.45 4.41
CA THR A 503 -41.06 38.21 4.93
C THR A 503 -42.34 37.82 4.19
N ASN A 504 -43.32 37.32 4.94
CA ASN A 504 -44.69 37.10 4.50
C ASN A 504 -45.63 38.11 5.16
N LYS A 505 -46.79 38.39 4.56
CA LYS A 505 -47.79 39.33 5.08
C LYS A 505 -49.18 38.69 5.07
N CYS A 506 -49.95 38.97 6.12
CA CYS A 506 -51.37 38.62 6.22
C CYS A 506 -52.20 39.89 6.41
N LYS A 507 -53.18 40.13 5.53
CA LYS A 507 -54.13 41.24 5.67
C LYS A 507 -55.27 40.82 6.60
N VAL A 508 -55.46 41.54 7.70
CA VAL A 508 -56.51 41.29 8.69
C VAL A 508 -57.56 42.39 8.60
N THR A 509 -58.82 42.00 8.39
CA THR A 509 -59.98 42.89 8.44
C THR A 509 -60.77 42.59 9.70
N VAL A 510 -60.90 43.56 10.59
CA VAL A 510 -61.75 43.46 11.77
C VAL A 510 -63.08 44.16 11.48
N LYS A 511 -64.17 43.42 11.60
CA LYS A 511 -65.54 43.95 11.52
C LYS A 511 -66.10 44.20 12.94
N ASN A 512 -67.11 45.06 13.03
CA ASN A 512 -67.94 45.17 14.23
C ASN A 512 -68.65 43.83 14.52
N LYS A 513 -69.26 43.74 15.71
CA LYS A 513 -69.95 42.51 16.15
C LYS A 513 -71.00 42.06 15.14
#